data_AF-A0A7G8ADR8-F1
#
_entry.id   AF-A0A7G8ADR8-F1
#
_cell.length_a   1.000
_cell.length_b   1.000
_cell.length_c   1.000
_cell.angle_alpha   90.00
_cell.angle_beta   90.00
_cell.angle_gamma   90.00
#
_symmetry.space_group_name_H-M   'P 1'
#
loop_
_entity.id
_entity.type
_entity.pdbx_description
1 polymer ?
#
loop_
_entity_poly.entity_id
_entity_poly.type
_entity_poly.pdbx_seq_one_letter_code
_entity_poly.pdbx_strand_id
1 'polypeptide(L)'
;MKYIYTPEAKAFLVDGSTWPATINTSLPHFLAKASGMLFGGKSSQEIRLAEGQVLPKIEHARSLVLRQLRPFLFVDPTGLFNGMEPVAAYDKSLIVADQVLVAVDLLEDFDIFVGLTRLYPALVNDAAAVRAELANQIARSYNGVHKSVRNVNSGRAHPSG
;
A
#
# COMPACT_ATOMS: atom_id res chain seq x y z
N MET A 1 -9.06 11.56 6.70
CA MET A 1 -7.69 11.63 6.14
C MET A 1 -6.80 10.76 7.00
N LYS A 2 -6.01 9.88 6.38
CA LYS A 2 -5.16 8.92 7.09
C LYS A 2 -3.73 9.45 7.25
N TYR A 3 -3.10 9.10 8.36
CA TYR A 3 -1.77 9.57 8.74
C TYR A 3 -0.82 8.38 8.92
N ILE A 4 0.44 8.59 8.56
CA ILE A 4 1.54 7.64 8.62
C ILE A 4 2.64 8.18 9.55
N TYR A 5 3.12 7.36 10.47
CA TYR A 5 3.95 7.77 11.60
C TYR A 5 5.37 7.21 11.52
N THR A 6 5.52 5.92 11.21
CA THR A 6 6.83 5.25 11.27
C THR A 6 7.71 5.60 10.07
N PRO A 7 9.04 5.69 10.24
CA PRO A 7 9.98 5.92 9.13
C PRO A 7 9.85 4.90 7.99
N GLU A 8 9.62 3.64 8.33
CA GLU A 8 9.43 2.53 7.39
C GLU A 8 8.22 2.77 6.49
N ALA A 9 7.07 3.13 7.07
CA ALA A 9 5.88 3.41 6.27
C ALA A 9 6.00 4.75 5.51
N LYS A 10 6.64 5.77 6.11
CA LYS A 10 6.92 7.05 5.43
C LYS A 10 7.81 6.90 4.20
N ALA A 11 8.66 5.89 4.14
CA ALA A 11 9.48 5.59 2.98
C ALA A 11 8.64 5.36 1.71
N PHE A 12 7.37 4.93 1.86
CA PHE A 12 6.44 4.78 0.73
C PHE A 12 5.78 6.08 0.30
N LEU A 13 5.93 7.18 1.04
CA LEU A 13 5.32 8.47 0.71
C LEU A 13 6.24 9.36 -0.13
N VAL A 14 7.53 9.03 -0.20
CA VAL A 14 8.57 9.87 -0.81
C VAL A 14 9.05 9.25 -2.11
N ASP A 15 8.99 10.02 -3.20
CA ASP A 15 9.59 9.63 -4.48
C ASP A 15 11.11 9.55 -4.34
N GLY A 16 11.70 8.47 -4.87
CA GLY A 16 13.15 8.23 -4.77
C GLY A 16 13.63 7.64 -3.44
N SER A 17 12.72 7.19 -2.57
CA SER A 17 13.09 6.33 -1.43
C SER A 17 13.90 5.12 -1.91
N THR A 18 14.88 4.70 -1.11
CA THR A 18 15.73 3.53 -1.37
C THR A 18 15.36 2.33 -0.50
N TRP A 19 14.40 2.49 0.41
CA TRP A 19 13.93 1.42 1.28
C TRP A 19 12.41 1.23 1.15
N PRO A 20 11.93 -0.01 1.03
CA PRO A 20 12.72 -1.24 0.82
C PRO A 20 13.48 -1.20 -0.52
N ALA A 21 14.55 -1.98 -0.69
CA ALA A 21 15.40 -1.93 -1.89
C ALA A 21 14.65 -2.17 -3.21
N THR A 22 13.46 -2.75 -3.15
CA THR A 22 12.59 -3.01 -4.31
C THR A 22 11.67 -1.83 -4.64
N ILE A 23 11.62 -0.76 -3.85
CA ILE A 23 10.71 0.36 -4.08
C ILE A 23 11.10 1.15 -5.34
N ASN A 24 10.13 1.39 -6.21
CA ASN A 24 10.29 2.25 -7.39
C ASN A 24 9.02 3.09 -7.66
N THR A 25 8.00 2.97 -6.82
CA THR A 25 6.74 3.67 -6.95
C THR A 25 6.26 4.02 -5.55
N SER A 26 6.15 5.32 -5.28
CA SER A 26 5.55 5.82 -4.04
C SER A 26 4.03 5.62 -4.04
N LEU A 27 3.42 5.64 -2.86
CA LEU A 27 1.97 5.60 -2.70
C LEU A 27 1.28 6.75 -3.46
N PRO A 28 1.70 8.03 -3.37
CA PRO A 28 1.09 9.10 -4.17
C PRO A 28 1.16 8.83 -5.68
N HIS A 29 2.30 8.34 -6.18
CA HIS A 29 2.44 8.01 -7.60
C HIS A 29 1.54 6.84 -8.00
N PHE A 30 1.47 5.80 -7.17
CA PHE A 30 0.57 4.68 -7.36
C PHE A 30 -0.90 5.14 -7.45
N LEU A 31 -1.34 5.95 -6.49
CA LEU A 31 -2.72 6.45 -6.42
C LEU A 31 -3.08 7.27 -7.66
N ALA A 32 -2.18 8.17 -8.08
CA ALA A 32 -2.39 8.97 -9.28
C ALA A 32 -2.53 8.10 -10.54
N LYS A 33 -1.66 7.09 -10.72
CA LYS A 33 -1.70 6.19 -11.88
C LYS A 33 -2.92 5.28 -11.87
N ALA A 34 -3.21 4.66 -10.73
CA ALA A 34 -4.33 3.73 -10.59
C ALA A 34 -5.67 4.46 -10.73
N SER A 35 -5.82 5.63 -10.12
CA SER A 35 -7.03 6.47 -10.28
C SER A 35 -7.21 6.94 -11.71
N GLY A 36 -6.14 7.42 -12.36
CA GLY A 36 -6.19 7.80 -13.78
C GLY A 36 -6.62 6.65 -14.69
N MET A 37 -6.19 5.43 -14.39
CA MET A 37 -6.62 4.23 -15.13
C MET A 37 -8.10 3.92 -14.94
N LEU A 38 -8.63 4.07 -13.72
CA LEU A 38 -10.04 3.84 -13.42
C LEU A 38 -10.94 4.93 -14.03
N PHE A 39 -10.56 6.20 -13.89
CA PHE A 39 -11.30 7.33 -14.47
C PHE A 39 -11.25 7.35 -16.00
N GLY A 40 -10.22 6.74 -16.60
CA GLY A 40 -10.10 6.60 -18.05
C GLY A 40 -11.03 5.54 -18.66
N GLY A 41 -11.61 4.65 -17.84
CA GLY A 41 -12.57 3.63 -18.30
C GLY A 41 -13.88 4.29 -18.73
N LYS A 42 -14.32 4.02 -19.97
CA LYS A 42 -15.53 4.60 -20.55
C LYS A 42 -16.78 3.76 -20.28
N SER A 43 -16.60 2.52 -19.84
CA SER A 43 -17.66 1.58 -19.49
C SER A 43 -17.41 0.90 -18.15
N SER A 44 -18.47 0.44 -17.48
CA SER A 44 -18.33 -0.34 -16.25
C SER A 44 -17.50 -1.61 -16.43
N GLN A 45 -17.46 -2.18 -17.63
CA GLN A 45 -16.63 -3.35 -17.93
C GLN A 45 -15.14 -2.99 -17.95
N GLU A 46 -14.76 -1.87 -18.57
CA GLU A 46 -13.37 -1.38 -18.58
C GLU A 46 -12.89 -1.02 -17.17
N ILE A 47 -13.75 -0.39 -16.36
CA ILE A 47 -13.44 -0.07 -14.96
C ILE A 47 -13.19 -1.36 -14.17
N ARG A 48 -14.06 -2.38 -14.29
CA ARG A 48 -13.85 -3.68 -13.63
C ARG A 48 -12.58 -4.40 -14.10
N LEU A 49 -12.25 -4.30 -15.38
CA LEU A 49 -10.99 -4.86 -15.90
C LEU A 49 -9.78 -4.14 -15.28
N ALA A 50 -9.82 -2.81 -15.20
CA ALA A 50 -8.79 -2.00 -14.56
C ALA A 50 -8.64 -2.32 -13.07
N GLU A 51 -9.75 -2.47 -12.33
CA GLU A 51 -9.77 -2.94 -10.94
C GLU A 51 -9.09 -4.31 -10.81
N GLY A 52 -9.48 -5.27 -11.65
CA GLY A 52 -8.92 -6.63 -11.65
C GLY A 52 -7.42 -6.70 -11.96
N GLN A 53 -6.85 -5.67 -12.60
CA GLN A 53 -5.40 -5.60 -12.86
C GLN A 53 -4.61 -5.01 -11.67
N VAL A 54 -5.27 -4.30 -10.75
CA VAL A 54 -4.60 -3.54 -9.67
C VAL A 54 -4.92 -4.11 -8.29
N LEU A 55 -6.21 -4.21 -7.95
CA LEU A 55 -6.65 -4.49 -6.58
C LEU A 55 -6.17 -5.83 -6.03
N PRO A 56 -6.16 -6.95 -6.79
CA PRO A 56 -5.79 -8.26 -6.22
C PRO A 56 -4.39 -8.31 -5.60
N LYS A 57 -3.44 -7.55 -6.15
CA LYS A 57 -2.07 -7.49 -5.61
C LYS A 57 -2.01 -6.71 -4.30
N ILE A 58 -2.79 -5.63 -4.20
CA ILE A 58 -2.90 -4.80 -3.01
C ILE A 58 -3.59 -5.58 -1.89
N GLU A 59 -4.72 -6.22 -2.19
CA GLU A 59 -5.47 -7.05 -1.25
C GLU A 59 -4.68 -8.25 -0.74
N HIS A 60 -3.90 -8.89 -1.62
CA HIS A 60 -2.99 -9.95 -1.23
C HIS A 60 -1.93 -9.44 -0.25
N ALA A 61 -1.24 -8.34 -0.57
CA ALA A 61 -0.25 -7.74 0.32
C ALA A 61 -0.87 -7.35 1.67
N ARG A 62 -2.08 -6.78 1.65
CA ARG A 62 -2.81 -6.39 2.87
C ARG A 62 -3.16 -7.59 3.73
N SER A 63 -3.61 -8.67 3.12
CA SER A 63 -3.88 -9.92 3.83
C SER A 63 -2.63 -10.48 4.52
N LEU A 64 -1.45 -10.33 3.92
CA LEU A 64 -0.18 -10.73 4.55
C LEU A 64 0.13 -9.87 5.78
N VAL A 65 -0.05 -8.55 5.69
CA VAL A 65 0.15 -7.61 6.82
C VAL A 65 -0.84 -7.91 7.95
N LEU A 66 -2.12 -8.01 7.64
CA LEU A 66 -3.18 -8.33 8.62
C LEU A 66 -2.92 -9.65 9.34
N ARG A 67 -2.36 -10.65 8.65
CA ARG A 67 -1.95 -11.90 9.29
C ARG A 67 -0.83 -11.69 10.31
N GLN A 68 0.13 -10.81 10.03
CA GLN A 68 1.22 -10.48 10.95
C GLN A 68 0.76 -9.59 12.12
N LEU A 69 -0.39 -8.94 12.00
CA LEU A 69 -1.02 -8.19 13.09
C LEU A 69 -1.75 -9.07 14.11
N ARG A 70 -2.07 -10.33 13.78
CA ARG A 70 -2.83 -11.24 14.66
C ARG A 70 -2.25 -11.40 16.08
N PRO A 71 -0.93 -11.49 16.30
CA PRO A 71 -0.38 -11.60 17.65
C PRO A 71 -0.69 -10.40 18.56
N PHE A 72 -1.07 -9.26 17.97
CA PHE A 72 -1.30 -8.01 18.68
C PHE A 72 -2.79 -7.71 18.94
N LEU A 73 -3.72 -8.62 18.60
CA LEU A 73 -5.17 -8.33 18.69
C LEU A 73 -5.66 -7.92 20.09
N PHE A 74 -4.94 -8.29 21.14
CA PHE A 74 -5.31 -8.07 22.54
C PHE A 74 -4.31 -7.23 23.32
N VAL A 75 -3.35 -6.60 22.64
CA VAL A 75 -2.38 -5.70 23.31
C VAL A 75 -2.95 -4.30 23.42
N ASP A 76 -2.47 -3.54 24.39
CA ASP A 76 -2.83 -2.13 24.54
C ASP A 76 -2.10 -1.27 23.49
N PRO A 77 -2.79 -0.55 22.59
CA PRO A 77 -2.12 0.30 21.61
C PRO A 77 -1.62 1.62 22.20
N THR A 78 -1.81 1.86 23.51
CA THR A 78 -1.39 3.10 24.16
C THR A 78 0.11 3.36 23.94
N GLY A 79 0.40 4.51 23.33
CA GLY A 79 1.76 4.93 23.03
C GLY A 79 2.37 4.38 21.75
N LEU A 80 1.59 3.70 20.90
CA LEU A 80 2.03 3.10 19.62
C LEU A 80 2.92 4.02 18.76
N PHE A 81 2.61 5.31 18.72
CA PHE A 81 3.32 6.31 17.91
C PHE A 81 3.89 7.47 18.75
N ASN A 82 4.13 7.25 20.05
CA ASN A 82 4.64 8.30 20.93
C ASN A 82 5.96 8.89 20.40
N GLY A 83 6.01 10.22 20.30
CA GLY A 83 7.18 10.94 19.78
C GLY A 83 7.37 10.86 18.26
N MET A 84 6.44 10.26 17.51
CA MET A 84 6.51 10.19 16.04
C MET A 84 5.59 11.24 15.42
N GLU A 85 6.13 12.03 14.49
CA GLU A 85 5.36 13.06 13.78
C GLU A 85 4.44 12.44 12.71
N PRO A 86 3.13 12.73 12.67
CA PRO A 86 2.24 12.22 11.64
C PRO A 86 2.49 12.90 10.29
N VAL A 87 2.48 12.12 9.21
CA VAL A 87 2.50 12.62 7.83
C VAL A 87 1.26 12.14 7.09
N ALA A 88 0.64 13.02 6.31
CA ALA A 88 -0.48 12.67 5.44
C ALA A 88 -0.12 11.53 4.48
N ALA A 89 -0.97 10.51 4.36
CA ALA A 89 -0.72 9.41 3.42
C ALA A 89 -0.76 9.84 1.94
N TYR A 90 -1.50 10.91 1.62
CA TYR A 90 -1.54 11.55 0.31
C TYR A 90 -2.06 12.99 0.44
N ASP A 91 -1.82 13.82 -0.58
CA ASP A 91 -2.29 15.22 -0.61
C ASP A 91 -3.82 15.27 -0.78
N LYS A 92 -4.51 16.14 -0.01
CA LYS A 92 -5.97 16.34 -0.10
C LYS A 92 -6.43 16.86 -1.46
N SER A 93 -5.55 17.53 -2.21
CA SER A 93 -5.84 18.03 -3.55
C SER A 93 -5.84 16.94 -4.61
N LEU A 94 -5.30 15.75 -4.31
CA LEU A 94 -5.30 14.63 -5.22
C LEU A 94 -6.71 14.05 -5.36
N ILE A 95 -7.23 14.03 -6.58
CA ILE A 95 -8.48 13.33 -6.90
C ILE A 95 -8.15 11.83 -7.04
N VAL A 96 -8.58 11.05 -6.06
CA VAL A 96 -8.30 9.61 -5.98
C VAL A 96 -9.60 8.83 -6.15
N ALA A 97 -9.56 7.75 -6.92
CA ALA A 97 -10.69 6.84 -7.04
C ALA A 97 -10.84 6.04 -5.73
N ASP A 98 -12.05 5.99 -5.17
CA ASP A 98 -12.30 5.33 -3.88
C ASP A 98 -11.80 3.89 -3.83
N GLN A 99 -11.89 3.18 -4.95
CA GLN A 99 -11.47 1.78 -5.08
C GLN A 99 -9.99 1.57 -4.78
N VAL A 100 -9.12 2.56 -5.02
CA VAL A 100 -7.68 2.42 -4.80
C VAL A 100 -7.25 2.86 -3.40
N LEU A 101 -8.17 3.39 -2.58
CA LEU A 101 -7.88 3.76 -1.19
C LEU A 101 -7.50 2.56 -0.33
N VAL A 102 -7.82 1.34 -0.75
CA VAL A 102 -7.32 0.11 -0.12
C VAL A 102 -5.78 0.03 -0.08
N ALA A 103 -5.08 0.73 -0.99
CA ALA A 103 -3.62 0.87 -0.91
C ALA A 103 -3.18 1.80 0.24
N VAL A 104 -3.98 2.81 0.57
CA VAL A 104 -3.74 3.64 1.75
C VAL A 104 -3.95 2.82 3.02
N ASP A 105 -5.02 2.02 3.05
CA ASP A 105 -5.29 1.10 4.16
C ASP A 105 -4.14 0.10 4.36
N LEU A 106 -3.62 -0.49 3.26
CA LEU A 106 -2.47 -1.39 3.31
C LEU A 106 -1.26 -0.73 3.99
N LEU A 107 -0.95 0.52 3.63
CA LEU A 107 0.19 1.22 4.22
C LEU A 107 -0.04 1.56 5.70
N GLU A 108 -1.26 1.93 6.07
CA GLU A 108 -1.64 2.19 7.47
C GLU A 108 -1.55 0.91 8.31
N ASP A 109 -2.06 -0.22 7.82
CA ASP A 109 -1.94 -1.52 8.50
C ASP A 109 -0.46 -1.89 8.70
N PHE A 110 0.40 -1.59 7.73
CA PHE A 110 1.84 -1.80 7.84
C PHE A 110 2.49 -0.86 8.85
N ASP A 111 2.07 0.41 8.89
CA ASP A 111 2.55 1.40 9.85
C ASP A 111 2.22 0.99 11.30
N ILE A 112 0.99 0.52 11.51
CA ILE A 112 0.55 -0.06 12.79
C ILE A 112 1.41 -1.28 13.15
N PHE A 113 1.67 -2.19 12.20
CA PHE A 113 2.53 -3.36 12.44
C PHE A 113 3.96 -2.95 12.85
N VAL A 114 4.55 -1.96 12.20
CA VAL A 114 5.88 -1.44 12.53
C VAL A 114 5.87 -0.82 13.94
N GLY A 115 4.86 -0.01 14.27
CA GLY A 115 4.70 0.56 15.61
C GLY A 115 4.57 -0.52 16.68
N LEU A 116 3.71 -1.51 16.47
CA LEU A 116 3.42 -2.57 17.44
C LEU A 116 4.62 -3.48 17.67
N THR A 117 5.38 -3.79 16.63
CA THR A 117 6.62 -4.56 16.77
C THR A 117 7.76 -3.77 17.45
N ARG A 118 7.67 -2.43 17.54
CA ARG A 118 8.58 -1.62 18.35
C ARG A 118 8.13 -1.56 19.82
N LEU A 119 6.82 -1.44 20.04
CA LEU A 119 6.23 -1.38 21.38
C LEU A 119 6.28 -2.75 22.09
N TYR A 120 6.07 -3.83 21.35
CA TYR A 120 6.02 -5.21 21.85
C TYR A 120 6.95 -6.13 21.06
N PRO A 121 8.28 -5.94 21.17
CA PRO A 121 9.26 -6.69 20.37
C PRO A 121 9.25 -8.20 20.63
N ALA A 122 8.79 -8.63 21.82
CA ALA A 122 8.75 -10.04 22.20
C ALA A 122 7.67 -10.86 21.46
N LEU A 123 6.69 -10.23 20.80
CA LEU A 123 5.57 -10.92 20.16
C LEU A 123 5.87 -11.40 18.74
N VAL A 124 6.95 -10.91 18.13
CA VAL A 124 7.37 -11.29 16.77
C VAL A 124 8.85 -11.58 16.77
N ASN A 125 9.19 -12.85 16.51
CA ASN A 125 10.58 -13.24 16.30
C ASN A 125 11.09 -12.60 15.00
N ASP A 126 12.30 -12.03 15.07
CA ASP A 126 12.95 -11.34 13.95
C ASP A 126 12.05 -10.30 13.26
N ALA A 127 11.48 -9.39 14.06
CA ALA A 127 10.60 -8.33 13.56
C ALA A 127 11.24 -7.51 12.43
N ALA A 128 12.56 -7.33 12.41
CA ALA A 128 13.26 -6.60 11.35
C ALA A 128 13.14 -7.31 10.00
N ALA A 129 13.39 -8.63 9.95
CA ALA A 129 13.22 -9.41 8.72
C ALA A 129 11.75 -9.43 8.26
N VAL A 130 10.81 -9.59 9.20
CA VAL A 130 9.37 -9.57 8.85
C VAL A 130 8.94 -8.21 8.28
N ARG A 131 9.39 -7.10 8.88
CA ARG A 131 9.13 -5.75 8.34
C ARG A 131 9.70 -5.59 6.93
N ALA A 132 10.94 -6.03 6.70
CA ALA A 132 11.58 -5.94 5.39
C ALA A 132 10.83 -6.77 4.33
N GLU A 133 10.39 -7.98 4.68
CA GLU A 133 9.63 -8.84 3.78
C GLU A 133 8.27 -8.21 3.43
N LEU A 134 7.50 -7.77 4.43
CA LEU A 134 6.22 -7.08 4.19
C LEU A 134 6.41 -5.82 3.34
N ALA A 135 7.43 -5.00 3.64
CA ALA A 135 7.74 -3.81 2.86
C ALA A 135 8.04 -4.17 1.40
N ASN A 136 8.83 -5.21 1.13
CA ASN A 136 9.09 -5.68 -0.22
C ASN A 136 7.81 -6.15 -0.94
N GLN A 137 6.86 -6.77 -0.25
CA GLN A 137 5.56 -7.15 -0.84
C GLN A 137 4.72 -5.92 -1.19
N ILE A 138 4.68 -4.91 -0.31
CA ILE A 138 4.00 -3.64 -0.58
C ILE A 138 4.63 -2.94 -1.79
N ALA A 139 5.96 -2.82 -1.83
CA ALA A 139 6.69 -2.20 -2.94
C ALA A 139 6.39 -2.92 -4.26
N ARG A 140 6.44 -4.25 -4.28
CA ARG A 140 6.08 -5.04 -5.47
C ARG A 140 4.63 -4.80 -5.91
N SER A 141 3.70 -4.66 -4.97
CA SER A 141 2.30 -4.39 -5.29
C SER A 141 2.11 -3.01 -5.95
N TYR A 142 2.80 -1.98 -5.45
CA TYR A 142 2.74 -0.62 -6.01
C TYR A 142 3.44 -0.52 -7.36
N ASN A 143 4.67 -1.04 -7.48
CA ASN A 143 5.42 -1.07 -8.73
C ASN A 143 4.67 -1.76 -9.88
N GLY A 144 3.80 -2.71 -9.54
CA GLY A 144 2.94 -3.42 -10.48
C GLY A 144 2.01 -2.52 -11.30
N VAL A 145 1.69 -1.31 -10.81
CA VAL A 145 0.77 -0.38 -11.47
C VAL A 145 1.23 0.02 -12.88
N HIS A 146 2.54 0.17 -13.10
CA HIS A 146 3.08 0.52 -14.41
C HIS A 146 2.82 -0.56 -15.47
N LYS A 147 2.81 -1.83 -15.06
CA LYS A 147 2.45 -2.95 -15.95
C LYS A 147 0.94 -2.96 -16.20
N SER A 148 0.14 -2.76 -15.16
CA SER A 148 -1.32 -2.73 -15.26
C SER A 148 -1.82 -1.62 -16.20
N VAL A 149 -1.28 -0.40 -16.07
CA VAL A 149 -1.59 0.72 -16.98
C VAL A 149 -1.23 0.39 -18.42
N ARG A 150 -0.05 -0.20 -18.68
CA ARG A 150 0.34 -0.62 -20.04
C ARG A 150 -0.58 -1.69 -20.61
N ASN A 151 -1.01 -2.66 -19.81
CA ASN A 151 -1.91 -3.73 -20.25
C ASN A 151 -3.29 -3.20 -20.64
N VAL A 152 -3.84 -2.27 -19.85
CA VAL A 152 -5.14 -1.64 -20.13
C VAL A 152 -5.05 -0.77 -21.37
N ASN A 153 -4.06 0.12 -21.45
CA ASN A 153 -3.91 1.04 -22.60
C ASN A 153 -3.58 0.34 -23.92
N SER A 154 -2.96 -0.84 -23.89
CA SER A 154 -2.64 -1.62 -25.10
C SER A 154 -3.79 -2.53 -25.56
N GLY A 155 -4.93 -2.53 -24.86
CA GLY A 155 -6.07 -3.40 -25.13
C GLY A 155 -5.83 -4.88 -24.85
N ARG A 156 -4.64 -5.27 -24.38
CA ARG A 156 -4.28 -6.65 -24.00
C ARG A 156 -5.06 -7.18 -22.80
N ALA A 157 -5.70 -6.30 -22.06
CA ALA A 157 -6.60 -6.66 -20.97
C ALA A 157 -8.03 -6.99 -21.45
N HIS A 158 -8.38 -6.70 -22.70
CA HIS A 158 -9.65 -7.15 -23.27
C HIS A 158 -9.55 -8.63 -23.64
N PRO A 159 -10.48 -9.49 -23.18
CA PRO A 159 -10.58 -10.83 -23.72
C PRO A 159 -10.83 -10.70 -25.23
N SER A 160 -10.03 -11.39 -26.03
CA SER A 160 -10.30 -11.58 -27.44
C SER A 160 -11.71 -12.15 -27.57
N GLY A 161 -12.60 -11.43 -28.25
CA GLY A 161 -13.92 -11.95 -28.65
C GLY A 161 -13.78 -13.08 -29.64
#